data_AF-A0A7X9EBF4-F1
#
_entry.id   AF-A0A7X9EBF4-F1
#
_cell.length_a   1.000
_cell.length_b   1.000
_cell.length_c   1.000
_cell.angle_alpha   90.00
_cell.angle_beta   90.00
_cell.angle_gamma   90.00
#
_symmetry.space_group_name_H-M   'P 1'
#
loop_
_entity.id
_entity.type
_entity.pdbx_description
1 polymer ?
#
loop_
_entity_poly.entity_id
_entity_poly.type
_entity_poly.pdbx_seq_one_letter_code
_entity_poly.pdbx_strand_id
1 'polypeptide(L)'
;DWVLNLIACPAFERNKISFCSLLGISYYLYKQDFARTINTISSIVPNGSSIIFDYPDENTYTSSAGERVKKQTALADAANEKILASYSYSELEQLLGDSNFLIYEHLTPNEITEQYFKEYNELNPLHPITAFDNVNYCLAVKG
;
A
#
# COMPACT_ATOMS: atom_id res chain seq x y z
N ASP A 1 3.42 10.38 20.59
CA ASP A 1 4.35 9.66 19.69
C ASP A 1 3.96 8.19 19.71
N TRP A 2 3.52 7.63 18.58
CA TRP A 2 3.01 6.25 18.51
C TRP A 2 4.14 5.23 18.68
N VAL A 3 5.37 5.58 18.29
CA VAL A 3 6.54 4.68 18.38
C VAL A 3 6.88 4.41 19.83
N LEU A 4 6.93 5.46 20.65
CA LEU A 4 7.19 5.33 22.08
C LEU A 4 6.12 4.47 22.77
N ASN A 5 4.85 4.65 22.41
CA ASN A 5 3.75 3.85 22.95
C ASN A 5 3.86 2.38 22.55
N LEU A 6 4.26 2.10 21.30
CA LEU A 6 4.46 0.73 20.82
C LEU A 6 5.65 0.07 21.51
N ILE A 7 6.79 0.76 21.63
CA ILE A 7 8.00 0.23 22.30
C ILE A 7 7.76 0.00 23.79
N ALA A 8 6.97 0.87 24.44
CA ALA A 8 6.61 0.71 25.85
C ALA A 8 5.56 -0.38 26.10
N CYS A 9 4.89 -0.88 25.05
CA CYS A 9 3.87 -1.91 25.17
C CYS A 9 4.52 -3.26 25.55
N PRO A 10 4.19 -3.86 26.71
CA PRO A 10 4.80 -5.13 27.13
C PRO A 10 4.50 -6.31 26.17
N ALA A 11 3.44 -6.21 25.38
CA ALA A 11 3.06 -7.21 24.39
C ALA A 11 3.86 -7.09 23.07
N PHE A 12 4.57 -5.98 22.84
CA PHE A 12 5.38 -5.79 21.65
C PHE A 12 6.83 -6.18 21.92
N GLU A 13 7.27 -7.27 21.30
CA GLU A 13 8.63 -7.78 21.45
C GLU A 13 9.50 -7.38 20.24
N ARG A 14 10.38 -6.39 20.43
CA ARG A 14 11.24 -5.83 19.36
C ARG A 14 12.15 -6.82 18.64
N ASN A 15 12.41 -7.98 19.23
CA ASN A 15 13.28 -9.02 18.66
C ASN A 15 12.49 -10.12 17.93
N LYS A 16 11.15 -10.03 17.89
CA LYS A 16 10.29 -10.96 17.16
C LYS A 16 9.86 -10.39 15.82
N ILE A 17 9.87 -11.23 14.80
CA ILE A 17 9.36 -10.90 13.46
C ILE A 17 7.97 -10.32 13.58
N SER A 18 7.76 -9.18 12.93
CA SER A 18 6.50 -8.45 12.94
C SER A 18 5.92 -8.39 11.52
N PHE A 19 4.60 -8.38 11.45
CA PHE A 19 3.84 -8.07 10.24
C PHE A 19 3.13 -6.74 10.45
N CYS A 20 3.39 -5.75 9.60
CA CYS A 20 2.79 -4.42 9.70
C CYS A 20 1.87 -4.18 8.51
N SER A 21 0.57 -3.99 8.79
CA SER A 21 -0.42 -3.63 7.77
C SER A 21 -0.60 -2.12 7.72
N LEU A 22 -0.40 -1.55 6.53
CA LEU A 22 -0.51 -0.14 6.22
C LEU A 22 -1.56 0.07 5.10
N LEU A 23 -2.69 -0.64 5.20
CA LEU A 23 -3.71 -0.61 4.16
C LEU A 23 -4.53 0.68 4.20
N GLY A 24 -4.80 1.25 3.03
CA GLY A 24 -5.66 2.41 2.85
C GLY A 24 -5.08 3.75 3.34
N ILE A 25 -3.78 3.84 3.64
CA ILE A 25 -3.18 5.09 4.19
C ILE A 25 -2.20 5.79 3.24
N SER A 26 -1.55 5.08 2.31
CA SER A 26 -0.51 5.63 1.42
C SER A 26 -1.04 6.78 0.54
N TYR A 27 -2.31 6.70 0.15
CA TYR A 27 -3.11 7.68 -0.59
C TYR A 27 -3.14 9.06 0.04
N TYR A 28 -3.19 9.11 1.38
CA TYR A 28 -3.51 10.31 2.15
C TYR A 28 -2.30 10.93 2.81
N LEU A 29 -1.12 10.30 2.66
CA LEU A 29 0.12 10.81 3.19
C LEU A 29 0.90 11.49 2.06
N TYR A 30 1.59 12.59 2.39
CA TYR A 30 2.64 13.06 1.51
C TYR A 30 3.71 11.97 1.39
N LYS A 31 4.33 11.86 0.22
CA LYS A 31 5.36 10.84 -0.05
C LYS A 31 6.46 10.80 1.01
N GLN A 32 6.90 11.98 1.48
CA GLN A 32 7.88 12.12 2.54
C GLN A 32 7.42 11.54 3.89
N ASP A 33 6.12 11.62 4.21
CA ASP A 33 5.57 11.16 5.48
C ASP A 33 5.35 9.64 5.42
N PHE A 34 4.98 9.11 4.25
CA PHE A 34 4.95 7.67 4.01
C PHE A 34 6.35 7.05 4.10
N ALA A 35 7.34 7.65 3.44
CA ALA A 35 8.74 7.24 3.53
C ALA A 35 9.25 7.27 4.98
N ARG A 36 8.96 8.35 5.72
CA ARG A 36 9.29 8.45 7.14
C ARG A 36 8.63 7.33 7.95
N THR A 37 7.36 7.04 7.69
CA THR A 37 6.62 5.97 8.36
C THR A 37 7.28 4.60 8.13
N ILE A 38 7.62 4.27 6.88
CA ILE A 38 8.31 3.02 6.53
C ILE A 38 9.67 2.94 7.22
N ASN A 39 10.48 4.00 7.18
CA ASN A 39 11.77 4.04 7.84
C ASN A 39 11.65 3.90 9.36
N THR A 40 10.66 4.53 9.98
CA THR A 40 10.36 4.37 11.41
C THR A 40 10.02 2.93 11.73
N ILE A 41 9.16 2.27 10.94
CA ILE A 41 8.84 0.84 11.11
C ILE A 41 10.11 0.00 11.00
N SER A 42 10.94 0.23 9.96
CA SER A 42 12.21 -0.47 9.78
C SER A 42 13.10 -0.41 11.03
N SER A 43 13.15 0.76 11.68
CA SER A 43 13.99 0.97 12.88
C SER A 43 13.55 0.19 14.13
N ILE A 44 12.30 -0.28 14.18
CA ILE A 44 11.72 -0.90 15.37
C ILE A 44 11.40 -2.39 15.24
N VAL A 45 11.35 -2.92 14.01
CA VAL A 45 11.12 -4.34 13.73
C VAL A 45 12.42 -5.06 13.33
N PRO A 46 12.61 -6.35 13.64
CA PRO A 46 13.82 -7.08 13.25
C PRO A 46 13.80 -7.50 11.78
N ASN A 47 14.96 -7.90 11.25
CA ASN A 47 15.08 -8.45 9.89
C ASN A 47 14.15 -9.66 9.71
N GLY A 48 13.62 -9.83 8.50
CA GLY A 48 12.57 -10.82 8.21
C GLY A 48 11.15 -10.35 8.53
N SER A 49 10.98 -9.18 9.19
CA SER A 49 9.67 -8.55 9.34
C SER A 49 9.14 -8.02 8.00
N SER A 50 7.83 -7.92 7.88
CA SER A 50 7.18 -7.52 6.64
C SER A 50 6.24 -6.36 6.83
N ILE A 51 6.10 -5.57 5.77
CA ILE A 51 5.09 -4.54 5.62
C ILE A 51 4.21 -4.88 4.42
N ILE A 52 2.90 -4.68 4.57
CA ILE A 52 1.96 -4.76 3.46
C ILE A 52 1.23 -3.44 3.32
N PHE A 53 1.08 -2.97 2.09
CA PHE A 53 0.35 -1.75 1.78
C PHE A 53 -0.24 -1.83 0.38
N ASP A 54 -1.36 -1.14 0.19
CA ASP A 54 -1.89 -0.81 -1.11
C ASP A 54 -1.55 0.65 -1.44
N TYR A 55 -1.36 0.96 -2.72
CA TYR A 55 -0.98 2.29 -3.16
C TYR A 55 -1.55 2.65 -4.55
N PRO A 56 -1.83 3.94 -4.80
CA PRO A 56 -2.24 4.41 -6.11
C PRO A 56 -1.01 4.57 -7.03
N ASP A 57 -1.06 4.03 -8.24
CA ASP A 57 0.02 4.15 -9.23
C ASP A 57 0.06 5.51 -9.94
N GLU A 58 1.15 5.76 -10.67
CA GLU A 58 1.39 7.01 -11.39
C GLU A 58 0.31 7.39 -12.42
N ASN A 59 -0.54 6.45 -12.85
CA ASN A 59 -1.63 6.73 -13.79
C ASN A 59 -2.90 7.23 -13.08
N THR A 60 -2.94 7.25 -11.75
CA THR A 60 -4.12 7.66 -10.95
C THR A 60 -4.62 9.06 -11.29
N TYR A 61 -3.74 9.99 -11.71
CA TYR A 61 -4.10 11.39 -11.99
C TYR A 61 -3.95 11.80 -13.46
N THR A 62 -3.73 10.83 -14.34
CA THR A 62 -3.57 11.09 -15.78
C THR A 62 -4.90 10.91 -16.50
N SER A 63 -4.94 11.22 -17.79
CA SER A 63 -6.09 10.90 -18.64
C SER A 63 -6.35 9.39 -18.77
N SER A 64 -5.37 8.54 -18.43
CA SER A 64 -5.51 7.08 -18.42
C SER A 64 -6.09 6.52 -17.12
N ALA A 65 -6.37 7.36 -16.11
CA ALA A 65 -7.02 6.93 -14.88
C ALA A 65 -8.36 6.23 -15.14
N GLY A 66 -8.60 5.13 -14.41
CA GLY A 66 -9.86 4.40 -14.48
C GLY A 66 -11.07 5.23 -14.02
N GLU A 67 -12.26 4.86 -14.48
CA GLU A 67 -13.49 5.60 -14.16
C GLU A 67 -13.81 5.59 -12.65
N ARG A 68 -13.45 4.52 -11.93
CA ARG A 68 -13.65 4.46 -10.47
C ARG A 68 -12.69 5.39 -9.73
N VAL A 69 -11.44 5.49 -10.19
CA VAL A 69 -10.44 6.42 -9.65
C VAL A 69 -10.89 7.85 -9.84
N LYS A 70 -11.33 8.24 -11.05
CA LYS A 70 -11.83 9.61 -11.30
C LYS A 70 -12.98 9.99 -10.35
N LYS A 71 -13.92 9.05 -10.12
CA LYS A 71 -15.01 9.25 -9.16
C LYS A 71 -14.51 9.37 -7.73
N GLN A 72 -13.58 8.51 -7.32
CA GLN A 72 -13.00 8.54 -5.98
C GLN A 72 -12.24 9.84 -5.71
N THR A 73 -11.40 10.28 -6.65
CA THR A 73 -10.66 11.54 -6.53
C THR A 73 -11.62 12.73 -6.38
N ALA A 74 -12.70 12.77 -7.17
CA ALA A 74 -13.71 13.83 -7.05
C ALA A 74 -14.43 13.82 -5.68
N LEU A 75 -14.72 12.64 -5.13
CA LEU A 75 -15.33 12.51 -3.80
C LEU A 75 -14.35 12.92 -2.68
N ALA A 76 -13.10 12.49 -2.78
CA ALA A 76 -12.04 12.80 -1.83
C ALA A 76 -11.74 14.32 -1.79
N ASP A 77 -11.69 14.96 -2.96
CA ASP A 77 -11.55 16.41 -3.07
C ASP A 77 -12.74 17.14 -2.41
N ALA A 78 -13.97 16.67 -2.62
CA ALA A 78 -15.16 17.25 -2.00
C ALA A 78 -15.18 17.07 -0.46
N ALA A 79 -14.55 16.01 0.05
CA ALA A 79 -14.41 15.73 1.48
C ALA A 79 -13.22 16.43 2.15
N ASN A 80 -12.41 17.19 1.39
CA ASN A 80 -11.15 17.78 1.85
C ASN A 80 -10.11 16.71 2.31
N GLU A 81 -10.25 15.48 1.82
CA GLU A 81 -9.34 14.35 2.00
C GLU A 81 -8.56 14.08 0.71
N LYS A 82 -8.01 15.14 0.12
CA LYS A 82 -7.35 15.09 -1.17
C LYS A 82 -6.32 13.95 -1.19
N ILE A 83 -6.38 13.11 -2.20
CA ILE A 83 -5.37 12.06 -2.40
C ILE A 83 -4.05 12.79 -2.73
N LEU A 84 -3.03 12.59 -1.89
CA LEU A 84 -1.81 13.41 -1.87
C LEU A 84 -0.63 12.78 -2.61
N ALA A 85 -0.69 11.47 -2.87
CA ALA A 85 0.41 10.74 -3.45
C ALA A 85 -0.08 9.71 -4.47
N SER A 86 0.81 9.42 -5.42
CA SER A 86 0.81 8.24 -6.27
C SER A 86 2.26 7.88 -6.57
N TYR A 87 2.53 6.62 -6.82
CA TYR A 87 3.90 6.12 -6.90
C TYR A 87 4.11 5.32 -8.17
N SER A 88 5.26 5.49 -8.82
CA SER A 88 5.72 4.46 -9.76
C SER A 88 6.29 3.27 -9.00
N TYR A 89 6.34 2.11 -9.67
CA TYR A 89 7.03 0.93 -9.12
C TYR A 89 8.48 1.26 -8.74
N SER A 90 9.21 1.95 -9.62
CA SER A 90 10.62 2.31 -9.40
C SER A 90 10.81 3.26 -8.21
N GLU A 91 9.88 4.20 -8.01
CA GLU A 91 9.91 5.11 -6.87
C GLU A 91 9.70 4.36 -5.55
N LEU A 92 8.76 3.41 -5.52
CA LEU A 92 8.54 2.56 -4.34
C LEU A 92 9.71 1.62 -4.08
N GLU A 93 10.28 1.02 -5.11
CA GLU A 93 11.46 0.17 -4.98
C GLU A 93 12.62 0.94 -4.33
N GLN A 94 12.87 2.18 -4.78
CA GLN A 94 13.87 3.04 -4.17
C GLN A 94 13.54 3.39 -2.72
N LEU A 95 12.31 3.86 -2.44
CA LEU A 95 11.86 4.23 -1.10
C LEU A 95 11.99 3.08 -0.08
N LEU A 96 11.60 1.87 -0.50
CA LEU A 96 11.71 0.65 0.30
C LEU A 96 13.18 0.27 0.51
N GLY A 97 13.99 0.32 -0.54
CA GLY A 97 15.42 0.05 -0.48
C GLY A 97 16.16 0.97 0.51
N ASP A 98 15.85 2.27 0.47
CA ASP A 98 16.39 3.27 1.41
C ASP A 98 16.00 2.97 2.87
N SER A 99 14.94 2.19 3.09
CA SER A 99 14.45 1.73 4.39
C SER A 99 14.80 0.27 4.71
N ASN A 100 15.71 -0.35 3.95
CA ASN A 100 16.13 -1.75 4.11
C ASN A 100 14.97 -2.77 3.95
N PHE A 101 14.01 -2.46 3.09
CA PHE A 101 12.96 -3.37 2.65
C PHE A 101 13.17 -3.76 1.19
N LEU A 102 12.82 -5.00 0.87
CA LEU A 102 12.82 -5.54 -0.49
C LEU A 102 11.40 -5.95 -0.85
N ILE A 103 10.96 -5.61 -2.07
CA ILE A 103 9.66 -6.06 -2.59
C ILE A 103 9.71 -7.58 -2.74
N TYR A 104 8.81 -8.27 -2.04
CA TYR A 104 8.65 -9.72 -2.12
C TYR A 104 7.52 -10.10 -3.07
N GLU A 105 6.41 -9.36 -3.02
CA GLU A 105 5.28 -9.54 -3.92
C GLU A 105 4.71 -8.16 -4.29
N HIS A 106 4.39 -7.99 -5.56
CA HIS A 106 3.73 -6.82 -6.10
C HIS A 106 2.63 -7.29 -7.05
N LEU A 107 1.41 -6.81 -6.86
CA LEU A 107 0.26 -7.19 -7.68
C LEU A 107 -0.40 -5.94 -8.24
N THR A 108 -0.53 -5.90 -9.57
CA THR A 108 -1.32 -4.91 -10.30
C THR A 108 -2.82 -5.21 -10.20
N PRO A 109 -3.72 -4.25 -10.49
CA PRO A 109 -5.17 -4.49 -10.49
C PRO A 109 -5.60 -5.72 -11.30
N ASN A 110 -4.93 -5.99 -12.43
CA ASN A 110 -5.24 -7.16 -13.26
C ASN A 110 -4.83 -8.47 -12.56
N GLU A 111 -3.64 -8.50 -11.95
CA GLU A 111 -3.17 -9.67 -11.19
C GLU A 111 -4.01 -9.91 -9.94
N ILE A 112 -4.39 -8.85 -9.21
CA ILE A 112 -5.32 -8.94 -8.08
C ILE A 112 -6.65 -9.54 -8.54
N THR A 113 -7.18 -9.08 -9.67
CA THR A 113 -8.44 -9.59 -10.23
C THR A 113 -8.35 -11.07 -10.60
N GLU A 114 -7.29 -11.46 -11.30
CA GLU A 114 -7.07 -12.86 -11.71
C GLU A 114 -6.83 -13.78 -10.50
N GLN A 115 -6.09 -13.31 -9.51
CA GLN A 115 -5.72 -14.13 -8.34
C GLN A 115 -6.86 -14.27 -7.34
N TYR A 116 -7.63 -13.21 -7.07
CA TYR A 116 -8.60 -13.19 -5.98
C TYR A 116 -10.07 -13.20 -6.44
N PHE A 117 -10.38 -12.74 -7.65
CA PHE A 117 -11.76 -12.60 -8.13
C PHE A 117 -12.14 -13.55 -9.25
N LYS A 118 -11.19 -14.31 -9.81
CA LYS A 118 -11.45 -15.25 -10.90
C LYS A 118 -12.56 -16.23 -10.59
N GLU A 119 -12.46 -16.97 -9.48
CA GLU A 119 -13.45 -17.98 -9.11
C GLU A 119 -14.84 -17.35 -8.95
N TYR A 120 -14.93 -16.20 -8.28
CA TYR A 120 -16.18 -15.46 -8.16
C TYR A 120 -16.73 -15.06 -9.54
N ASN A 121 -15.89 -14.55 -10.44
CA ASN A 121 -16.28 -14.09 -11.77
C ASN A 121 -16.73 -15.24 -12.68
N GLU A 122 -16.09 -16.41 -12.57
CA GLU A 122 -16.51 -17.64 -13.26
C GLU A 122 -17.90 -18.10 -12.80
N LEU A 123 -18.20 -17.97 -11.50
CA LEU A 123 -19.52 -18.30 -10.95
C LEU A 123 -20.58 -17.21 -11.20
N ASN A 124 -20.18 -15.96 -11.44
CA ASN A 124 -21.06 -14.81 -11.59
C ASN A 124 -20.79 -14.03 -12.89
N PRO A 125 -20.92 -14.66 -14.08
CA PRO A 125 -20.50 -14.06 -15.34
C PRO A 125 -21.31 -12.81 -15.75
N LEU A 126 -22.51 -12.63 -15.19
CA LEU A 126 -23.34 -11.45 -15.43
C LEU A 126 -22.94 -10.24 -14.57
N HIS A 127 -22.19 -10.47 -13.47
CA HIS A 127 -21.80 -9.45 -12.50
C HIS A 127 -20.35 -9.63 -12.06
N PRO A 128 -19.38 -9.54 -12.99
CA PRO A 128 -17.98 -9.66 -12.64
C PRO A 128 -17.53 -8.47 -11.78
N ILE A 129 -16.59 -8.73 -10.88
CA ILE A 129 -15.90 -7.73 -10.07
C ILE A 129 -14.42 -7.69 -10.45
N THR A 130 -13.83 -6.51 -10.29
CA THR A 130 -12.40 -6.27 -10.55
C THR A 130 -11.80 -5.49 -9.40
N ALA A 131 -10.51 -5.70 -9.16
CA ALA A 131 -9.72 -4.87 -8.25
C ALA A 131 -9.83 -3.40 -8.63
N PHE A 132 -9.67 -2.51 -7.66
CA PHE A 132 -9.83 -1.09 -7.89
C PHE A 132 -8.81 -0.56 -8.90
N ASP A 133 -9.25 0.33 -9.80
CA ASP A 133 -8.39 0.82 -10.87
C ASP A 133 -7.17 1.54 -10.25
N ASN A 134 -5.98 1.36 -10.83
CA ASN A 134 -4.74 2.00 -10.40
C ASN A 134 -4.29 1.73 -8.96
N VAL A 135 -4.91 0.79 -8.24
CA VAL A 135 -4.52 0.38 -6.89
C VAL A 135 -3.72 -0.90 -6.94
N ASN A 136 -2.48 -0.83 -6.50
CA ASN A 136 -1.53 -1.93 -6.53
C ASN A 136 -1.25 -2.41 -5.10
N TYR A 137 -0.98 -3.70 -4.92
CA TYR A 137 -0.60 -4.27 -3.62
C TYR A 137 0.89 -4.53 -3.59
N CYS A 138 1.53 -4.21 -2.46
CA CYS A 138 2.95 -4.47 -2.24
C CYS A 138 3.15 -5.11 -0.88
N LEU A 139 3.81 -6.27 -0.87
CA LEU A 139 4.38 -6.91 0.29
C LEU A 139 5.89 -6.75 0.22
N ALA A 140 6.48 -6.12 1.22
CA ALA A 140 7.92 -5.94 1.32
C ALA A 140 8.46 -6.56 2.61
N VAL A 141 9.65 -7.15 2.53
CA VAL A 141 10.32 -7.85 3.64
C VAL A 141 11.63 -7.13 3.98
N LYS A 142 11.86 -6.93 5.28
CA LYS A 142 13.07 -6.30 5.79
C LYS A 142 14.27 -7.24 5.65
N GLY A 143 15.33 -6.78 5.00
CA GLY A 143 16.62 -7.48 4.90
C GLY A 143 17.35 -7.56 6.23
#